data_AF-A0A2E8YKP9-F1
#
_entry.id   AF-A0A2E8YKP9-F1
#
_cell.length_a   1.000
_cell.length_b   1.000
_cell.length_c   1.000
_cell.angle_alpha   90.00
_cell.angle_beta   90.00
_cell.angle_gamma   90.00
#
_symmetry.space_group_name_H-M   'P 1'
#
loop_
_entity.id
_entity.type
_entity.pdbx_description
1 polymer ?
#
loop_
_entity_poly.entity_id
_entity_poly.type
_entity_poly.pdbx_seq_one_letter_code
_entity_poly.pdbx_strand_id
1 'polypeptide(L)'
;MNDADAGGTQRGDIALFNRRGRPGGKCSRVLDESAVVERLAGEQIPMTIRPLSNHRLKIIPSLSDCPVATALEAGPPVTVSPDDPSYFGGYLVENHTAIAEAPELQDDQLIALIKNLFVGSFLRDSDKQKPLDIVDKAVS
;
A
#
# COMPACT_ATOMS: atom_id res chain seq x y z
N MET A 1 23.61 13.60 32.51
CA MET A 1 23.98 12.36 31.81
C MET A 1 23.10 11.24 32.34
N ASN A 2 21.96 11.07 31.70
CA ASN A 2 21.24 9.81 31.56
C ASN A 2 20.08 10.10 30.61
N ASP A 3 20.38 9.99 29.33
CA ASP A 3 19.35 9.91 28.29
C ASP A 3 18.92 8.44 28.24
N ALA A 4 17.76 8.18 28.82
CA ALA A 4 16.97 7.01 28.50
C ALA A 4 15.75 7.52 27.74
N ASP A 5 15.73 7.38 26.41
CA ASP A 5 14.47 7.34 25.68
C ASP A 5 14.58 6.66 24.31
N ALA A 6 13.47 6.02 23.94
CA ALA A 6 13.08 5.45 22.66
C ALA A 6 13.81 4.17 22.18
N GLY A 7 13.28 3.03 22.61
CA GLY A 7 13.40 1.79 21.87
C GLY A 7 12.83 1.95 20.46
N GLY A 8 13.72 1.96 19.46
CA GLY A 8 13.35 1.98 18.06
C GLY A 8 12.82 0.61 17.63
N THR A 9 11.51 0.47 17.50
CA THR A 9 10.90 -0.61 16.73
C THR A 9 11.46 -0.52 15.31
N GLN A 10 12.17 -1.56 14.85
CA GLN A 10 12.72 -1.63 13.49
C GLN A 10 11.57 -1.59 12.47
N ARG A 11 11.20 -0.39 12.01
CA ARG A 11 10.29 -0.16 10.88
C ARG A 11 11.05 -0.42 9.56
N GLY A 12 11.33 -1.69 9.28
CA GLY A 12 12.08 -2.13 8.09
C GLY A 12 11.35 -3.16 7.22
N ASP A 13 10.20 -3.66 7.67
CA ASP A 13 9.49 -4.72 6.96
C ASP A 13 8.45 -4.11 6.01
N ILE A 14 8.59 -4.38 4.70
CA ILE A 14 7.53 -4.21 3.72
C ILE A 14 7.01 -5.59 3.38
N ALA A 15 5.73 -5.80 3.59
CA ALA A 15 5.12 -7.07 3.31
C ALA A 15 4.69 -7.10 1.82
N LEU A 16 5.60 -7.62 0.98
CA LEU A 16 5.39 -7.80 -0.46
C LEU A 16 4.63 -9.10 -0.72
N PHE A 17 3.36 -9.00 -1.10
CA PHE A 17 2.52 -10.18 -1.27
C PHE A 17 2.21 -10.45 -2.74
N ASN A 18 2.82 -11.52 -3.25
CA ASN A 18 2.39 -12.16 -4.49
C ASN A 18 2.69 -13.66 -4.43
N ARG A 19 1.91 -14.44 -3.67
CA ARG A 19 1.95 -15.91 -3.73
C ARG A 19 0.74 -16.41 -4.51
N ARG A 20 0.99 -16.91 -5.73
CA ARG A 20 0.04 -17.49 -6.71
C ARG A 20 -1.31 -17.88 -6.08
N GLY A 21 -2.34 -17.06 -6.32
CA GLY A 21 -3.73 -17.41 -6.04
C GLY A 21 -4.21 -18.56 -6.94
N ARG A 22 -5.32 -19.20 -6.59
CA ARG A 22 -6.06 -20.04 -7.55
C ARG A 22 -6.51 -19.13 -8.71
N PRO A 23 -6.63 -19.64 -9.96
CA PRO A 23 -7.25 -18.88 -11.03
C PRO A 23 -8.61 -18.32 -10.59
N GLY A 24 -8.81 -17.00 -10.67
CA GLY A 24 -10.03 -16.32 -10.24
C GLY A 24 -10.12 -15.96 -8.74
N GLY A 25 -9.01 -16.00 -8.00
CA GLY A 25 -8.96 -15.63 -6.58
C GLY A 25 -8.54 -14.18 -6.32
N LYS A 26 -8.78 -13.70 -5.09
CA LYS A 26 -8.36 -12.36 -4.63
C LYS A 26 -6.84 -12.16 -4.76
N CYS A 27 -6.46 -10.91 -4.95
CA CYS A 27 -5.11 -10.47 -5.24
C CYS A 27 -4.06 -10.75 -4.14
N SER A 28 -4.50 -10.99 -2.90
CA SER A 28 -3.63 -11.26 -1.77
C SER A 28 -4.30 -12.24 -0.81
N ARG A 29 -3.67 -13.41 -0.58
CA ARG A 29 -4.09 -14.35 0.49
C ARG A 29 -4.02 -13.74 1.88
N VAL A 30 -3.28 -12.65 2.05
CA VAL A 30 -3.12 -12.02 3.36
C VAL A 30 -4.46 -11.56 3.89
N LEU A 31 -5.31 -11.01 3.02
CA LEU A 31 -6.64 -10.56 3.42
C LEU A 31 -7.59 -11.72 3.76
N ASP A 32 -7.23 -12.96 3.43
CA ASP A 32 -7.97 -14.15 3.84
C ASP A 32 -7.50 -14.69 5.21
N GLU A 33 -6.36 -14.21 5.72
CA GLU A 33 -5.73 -14.67 6.97
C GLU A 33 -5.81 -13.57 8.04
N SER A 34 -6.90 -13.54 8.81
CA SER A 34 -7.18 -12.44 9.77
C SER A 34 -6.03 -12.17 10.74
N ALA A 35 -5.37 -13.22 11.25
CA ALA A 35 -4.22 -13.09 12.15
C ALA A 35 -3.03 -12.36 11.50
N VAL A 36 -2.83 -12.52 10.19
CA VAL A 36 -1.77 -11.80 9.46
C VAL A 36 -2.17 -10.34 9.29
N VAL A 37 -3.41 -10.06 8.91
CA VAL A 37 -3.93 -8.69 8.77
C VAL A 37 -3.86 -7.93 10.09
N GLU A 38 -4.33 -8.54 11.18
CA GLU A 38 -4.28 -7.98 12.53
C GLU A 38 -2.86 -7.63 12.95
N ARG A 39 -1.89 -8.50 12.65
CA ARG A 39 -0.48 -8.21 12.92
C ARG A 39 0.03 -7.04 12.09
N LEU A 40 -0.23 -7.02 10.79
CA LEU A 40 0.21 -5.91 9.92
C LEU A 40 -0.38 -4.58 10.36
N ALA A 41 -1.66 -4.56 10.75
CA ALA A 41 -2.32 -3.39 11.30
C ALA A 41 -1.74 -2.98 12.66
N GLY A 42 -1.58 -3.91 13.59
CA GLY A 42 -1.05 -3.65 14.94
C GLY A 42 0.40 -3.15 14.93
N GLU A 43 1.24 -3.70 14.05
CA GLU A 43 2.65 -3.34 13.92
C GLU A 43 2.90 -2.22 12.88
N GLN A 44 1.85 -1.76 12.19
CA GLN A 44 1.91 -0.76 11.13
C GLN A 44 2.91 -1.13 10.01
N ILE A 45 2.93 -2.42 9.63
CA ILE A 45 3.74 -2.95 8.54
C ILE A 45 3.01 -2.67 7.22
N PRO A 46 3.63 -1.94 6.27
CA PRO A 46 3.00 -1.62 5.01
C PRO A 46 2.71 -2.85 4.14
N MET A 47 1.51 -2.88 3.57
CA MET A 47 1.08 -3.83 2.53
C MET A 47 1.17 -3.16 1.16
N THR A 48 1.96 -3.74 0.24
CA THR A 48 2.09 -3.21 -1.12
C THR A 48 1.23 -3.98 -2.13
N ILE A 49 0.38 -3.26 -2.86
CA ILE A 49 -0.48 -3.78 -3.93
C ILE A 49 0.05 -3.30 -5.29
N ARG A 50 -0.12 -4.12 -6.34
CA ARG A 50 0.38 -3.85 -7.71
C ARG A 50 -0.74 -3.92 -8.75
N PRO A 51 -1.60 -2.89 -8.86
CA PRO A 51 -2.86 -2.97 -9.60
C PRO A 51 -2.70 -3.44 -11.06
N LEU A 52 -1.85 -2.76 -11.83
CA LEU A 52 -1.67 -3.05 -13.26
C LEU A 52 -0.99 -4.41 -13.47
N SER A 53 0.08 -4.72 -12.72
CA SER A 53 0.75 -6.03 -12.77
C SER A 53 -0.23 -7.17 -12.45
N ASN A 54 -1.01 -7.05 -11.38
CA ASN A 54 -1.95 -8.08 -10.96
C ASN A 54 -3.06 -8.32 -11.98
N HIS A 55 -3.56 -7.26 -12.63
CA HIS A 55 -4.51 -7.40 -13.73
C HIS A 55 -3.86 -8.03 -14.99
N ARG A 56 -2.66 -7.59 -15.38
CA ARG A 56 -1.94 -8.11 -16.56
C ARG A 56 -1.55 -9.57 -16.42
N LEU A 57 -1.15 -9.99 -15.20
CA LEU A 57 -0.82 -11.37 -14.86
C LEU A 57 -2.06 -12.24 -14.61
N LYS A 58 -3.28 -11.71 -14.77
CA LYS A 58 -4.54 -12.42 -14.55
C LYS A 58 -4.68 -12.98 -13.13
N ILE A 59 -4.06 -12.29 -12.17
CA ILE A 59 -4.28 -12.53 -10.74
C ILE A 59 -5.67 -12.01 -10.37
N ILE A 60 -5.99 -10.81 -10.84
CA ILE A 60 -7.35 -10.24 -10.76
C ILE A 60 -7.98 -10.15 -12.17
N PRO A 61 -9.27 -10.45 -12.33
CA PRO A 61 -9.96 -10.34 -13.63
C PRO A 61 -10.05 -8.90 -14.15
N SER A 62 -10.29 -7.96 -13.25
CA SER A 62 -10.45 -6.54 -13.54
C SER A 62 -9.79 -5.66 -12.47
N LEU A 63 -9.59 -4.38 -12.75
CA LEU A 63 -9.05 -3.43 -11.77
C LEU A 63 -10.02 -3.14 -10.62
N SER A 64 -11.34 -3.29 -10.83
CA SER A 64 -12.33 -3.22 -9.75
C SER A 64 -12.23 -4.38 -8.76
N ASP A 65 -11.58 -5.48 -9.13
CA ASP A 65 -11.28 -6.58 -8.19
C ASP A 65 -10.01 -6.34 -7.37
N CYS A 66 -9.38 -5.16 -7.50
CA CYS A 66 -8.17 -4.81 -6.75
C CYS A 66 -8.54 -4.51 -5.29
N PRO A 67 -7.96 -5.22 -4.30
CA PRO A 67 -8.47 -5.17 -2.93
C PRO A 67 -7.93 -3.96 -2.14
N VAL A 68 -7.69 -2.83 -2.81
CA VAL A 68 -7.09 -1.64 -2.19
C VAL A 68 -8.02 -1.07 -1.12
N ALA A 69 -9.30 -0.90 -1.43
CA ALA A 69 -10.30 -0.40 -0.48
C ALA A 69 -10.41 -1.31 0.74
N THR A 70 -10.62 -2.61 0.53
CA THR A 70 -10.68 -3.61 1.61
C THR A 70 -9.39 -3.66 2.45
N ALA A 71 -8.22 -3.52 1.83
CA ALA A 71 -6.96 -3.52 2.55
C ALA A 71 -6.79 -2.26 3.42
N LEU A 72 -7.23 -1.09 2.94
CA LEU A 72 -7.23 0.15 3.72
C LEU A 72 -8.18 0.06 4.91
N GLU A 73 -9.39 -0.47 4.69
CA GLU A 73 -10.38 -0.69 5.75
C GLU A 73 -9.91 -1.66 6.84
N ALA A 74 -9.02 -2.60 6.48
CA ALA A 74 -8.48 -3.58 7.41
C ALA A 74 -7.43 -3.00 8.37
N GLY A 75 -6.97 -1.76 8.17
CA GLY A 75 -6.10 -1.02 9.08
C GLY A 75 -4.58 -1.00 8.83
N PRO A 76 -3.93 -1.90 8.06
CA PRO A 76 -2.51 -1.73 7.78
C PRO A 76 -2.28 -0.55 6.81
N PRO A 77 -1.09 0.09 6.84
CA PRO A 77 -0.73 1.04 5.80
C PRO A 77 -0.70 0.36 4.43
N VAL A 78 -1.43 0.87 3.45
CA VAL A 78 -1.46 0.31 2.08
C VAL A 78 -0.67 1.22 1.13
N THR A 79 0.19 0.61 0.31
CA THR A 79 0.98 1.27 -0.73
C THR A 79 0.71 0.66 -2.10
N VAL A 80 0.93 1.44 -3.16
CA VAL A 80 0.79 1.01 -4.55
C VAL A 80 2.15 1.01 -5.23
N SER A 81 2.44 -0.04 -5.99
CA SER A 81 3.69 -0.17 -6.74
C SER A 81 3.43 -0.51 -8.22
N PRO A 82 4.19 0.08 -9.15
CA PRO A 82 4.11 -0.26 -10.57
C PRO A 82 4.74 -1.62 -10.92
N ASP A 83 5.47 -2.24 -9.98
CA ASP A 83 6.24 -3.46 -10.22
C ASP A 83 7.30 -3.24 -11.31
N ASP A 84 7.11 -3.79 -12.51
CA ASP A 84 7.92 -3.50 -13.69
C ASP A 84 7.10 -2.66 -14.70
N PRO A 85 7.20 -1.32 -14.65
CA PRO A 85 6.39 -0.43 -15.50
C PRO A 85 6.68 -0.60 -16.99
N SER A 86 7.89 -1.02 -17.37
CA SER A 86 8.25 -1.26 -18.77
C SER A 86 7.54 -2.49 -19.32
N TYR A 87 7.32 -3.49 -18.47
CA TYR A 87 6.66 -4.75 -18.84
C TYR A 87 5.12 -4.67 -18.72
N PHE A 88 4.60 -4.09 -17.65
CA PHE A 88 3.14 -4.06 -17.39
C PHE A 88 2.42 -2.84 -17.96
N GLY A 89 3.18 -1.81 -18.34
CA GLY A 89 2.68 -0.53 -18.81
C GLY A 89 2.08 0.30 -17.68
N GLY A 90 2.65 1.48 -17.44
CA GLY A 90 2.19 2.42 -16.42
C GLY A 90 3.16 2.53 -15.25
N TYR A 91 3.62 3.75 -14.98
CA TYR A 91 4.45 4.09 -13.84
C TYR A 91 3.57 4.29 -12.60
N LEU A 92 4.15 4.88 -11.56
CA LEU A 92 3.47 5.08 -10.28
C LEU A 92 2.15 5.85 -10.44
N VAL A 93 2.16 6.95 -11.20
CA VAL A 93 0.96 7.78 -11.41
C VAL A 93 -0.13 6.99 -12.12
N GLU A 94 0.19 6.26 -13.18
CA GLU A 94 -0.80 5.46 -13.92
C GLU A 94 -1.41 4.36 -13.04
N ASN A 95 -0.64 3.76 -12.12
CA ASN A 95 -1.20 2.78 -11.17
C ASN A 95 -2.16 3.44 -10.18
N HIS A 96 -1.86 4.64 -9.70
CA HIS A 96 -2.76 5.41 -8.82
C HIS A 96 -4.01 5.88 -9.56
N THR A 97 -3.88 6.39 -10.79
CA THR A 97 -5.02 6.79 -11.62
C THR A 97 -5.92 5.59 -11.91
N ALA A 98 -5.34 4.45 -12.28
CA ALA A 98 -6.10 3.23 -12.60
C ALA A 98 -6.95 2.69 -11.45
N ILE A 99 -6.51 2.89 -10.19
CA ILE A 99 -7.33 2.52 -9.02
C ILE A 99 -8.26 3.64 -8.58
N ALA A 100 -7.92 4.90 -8.79
CA ALA A 100 -8.80 6.03 -8.47
C ALA A 100 -10.08 6.03 -9.33
N GLU A 101 -10.04 5.41 -10.50
CA GLU A 101 -11.23 5.16 -11.33
C GLU A 101 -12.16 4.06 -10.76
N ALA A 102 -11.72 3.30 -9.75
CA ALA A 102 -12.56 2.31 -9.09
C ALA A 102 -13.58 3.02 -8.17
N PRO A 103 -14.89 2.72 -8.29
CA PRO A 103 -15.95 3.46 -7.59
C PRO A 103 -15.95 3.31 -6.06
N GLU A 104 -15.11 2.44 -5.51
CA GLU A 104 -15.08 2.08 -4.10
C GLU A 104 -14.13 2.95 -3.26
N LEU A 105 -13.19 3.68 -3.89
CA LEU A 105 -12.23 4.52 -3.17
C LEU A 105 -12.75 5.94 -2.97
N GLN A 106 -12.62 6.42 -1.74
CA GLN A 106 -12.90 7.80 -1.35
C GLN A 106 -11.63 8.68 -1.44
N ASP A 107 -11.80 10.00 -1.51
CA ASP A 107 -10.68 10.95 -1.62
C ASP A 107 -9.66 10.81 -0.47
N ASP A 108 -10.15 10.62 0.75
CA ASP A 108 -9.30 10.41 1.94
C ASP A 108 -8.47 9.12 1.85
N GLN A 109 -9.04 8.06 1.27
CA GLN A 109 -8.35 6.80 1.00
C GLN A 109 -7.28 6.99 -0.08
N LEU A 110 -7.54 7.75 -1.14
CA LEU A 110 -6.54 8.08 -2.17
C LEU A 110 -5.38 8.89 -1.56
N ILE A 111 -5.68 9.86 -0.69
CA ILE A 111 -4.68 10.63 0.04
C ILE A 111 -3.87 9.72 0.96
N ALA A 112 -4.52 8.79 1.66
CA ALA A 112 -3.85 7.83 2.53
C ALA A 112 -2.86 6.96 1.76
N LEU A 113 -3.22 6.49 0.55
CA LEU A 113 -2.29 5.72 -0.29
C LEU A 113 -1.02 6.49 -0.62
N ILE A 114 -1.14 7.78 -0.94
CA ILE A 114 0.02 8.63 -1.25
C ILE A 114 0.86 8.86 0.01
N LYS A 115 0.23 9.19 1.15
CA LYS A 115 0.95 9.39 2.42
C LYS A 115 1.67 8.12 2.87
N ASN A 116 1.05 6.95 2.69
CA ASN A 116 1.61 5.67 3.06
C ASN A 116 2.89 5.33 2.30
N LEU A 117 3.12 5.88 1.10
CA LEU A 117 4.40 5.74 0.40
C LEU A 117 5.56 6.28 1.23
N PHE A 118 5.35 7.38 1.96
CA PHE A 118 6.36 8.00 2.82
C PHE A 118 6.42 7.35 4.20
N VAL A 119 5.26 7.10 4.82
CA VAL A 119 5.17 6.43 6.12
C VAL A 119 5.85 5.06 6.09
N GLY A 120 5.57 4.29 5.03
CA GLY A 120 6.12 2.97 4.79
C GLY A 120 7.47 2.93 4.08
N SER A 121 8.06 4.09 3.77
CA SER A 121 9.40 4.15 3.17
C SER A 121 10.50 3.87 4.19
N PHE A 122 11.68 3.51 3.68
CA PHE A 122 12.92 3.43 4.45
C PHE A 122 13.60 4.78 4.69
N LEU A 123 12.88 5.89 4.51
CA LEU A 123 13.36 7.19 4.97
C LEU A 123 13.54 7.16 6.49
N ARG A 124 14.50 7.95 6.99
CA ARG A 124 14.58 8.23 8.42
C ARG A 124 13.30 8.93 8.85
N ASP A 125 12.85 8.70 10.08
CA ASP A 125 11.61 9.30 10.56
C ASP A 125 11.66 10.83 10.54
N SER A 126 12.84 11.44 10.73
CA SER A 126 13.06 12.88 10.57
C SER A 126 12.80 13.41 9.16
N ASP A 127 12.94 12.56 8.13
CA ASP A 127 12.83 12.95 6.73
C ASP A 127 11.41 12.72 6.17
N LYS A 128 10.55 11.99 6.89
CA LYS A 128 9.18 11.66 6.45
C LYS A 128 8.22 12.83 6.56
N GLN A 129 8.44 13.77 7.47
CA GLN A 129 7.49 14.88 7.68
C GLN A 129 7.41 15.80 6.46
N LYS A 130 8.56 16.15 5.86
CA LYS A 130 8.62 17.06 4.72
C LYS A 130 7.74 16.64 3.53
N PRO A 131 7.79 15.39 3.03
CA PRO A 131 6.90 14.98 1.95
C PRO A 131 5.43 14.87 2.40
N LEU A 132 5.14 14.55 3.67
CA LEU A 132 3.76 14.54 4.18
C LEU A 132 3.15 15.95 4.14
N ASP A 133 3.90 16.97 4.56
CA ASP A 133 3.46 18.37 4.51
C ASP A 133 3.17 18.83 3.07
N ILE A 134 3.95 18.34 2.10
CA ILE A 134 3.71 18.62 0.66
C ILE A 134 2.38 18.03 0.21
N VAL A 135 2.07 16.79 0.63
CA VAL A 135 0.79 16.15 0.32
C VAL A 135 -0.36 16.94 0.95
N ASP A 136 -0.26 17.26 2.24
CA ASP A 136 -1.29 18.03 2.96
C ASP A 136 -1.58 19.37 2.30
N LYS A 137 -0.53 20.08 1.88
CA LYS A 137 -0.67 21.35 1.17
C LYS A 137 -1.32 21.20 -0.22
N ALA A 138 -1.12 20.07 -0.90
CA ALA A 138 -1.65 19.85 -2.24
C ALA A 138 -3.15 19.51 -2.25
N VAL A 139 -3.70 19.07 -1.12
CA VAL A 139 -5.10 18.63 -0.96
C VAL A 139 -5.93 19.56 -0.05
N SER A 140 -5.31 20.65 0.42
CA SER A 140 -5.96 21.76 1.12
C SER A 140 -6.57 22.75 0.13
#